data_AF-A0A7Y9S463-F1
#
_entry.id   AF-A0A7Y9S463-F1
#
_cell.length_a   1.000
_cell.length_b   1.000
_cell.length_c   1.000
_cell.angle_alpha   90.00
_cell.angle_beta   90.00
_cell.angle_gamma   90.00
#
_symmetry.space_group_name_H-M   'P 1'
#
loop_
_entity.id
_entity.type
_entity.pdbx_description
1 polymer ?
#
loop_
_entity_poly.entity_id
_entity_poly.type
_entity_poly.pdbx_seq_one_letter_code
_entity_poly.pdbx_strand_id
1 'polypeptide(L)'
;MTPKKEQMTMKQMMSRRAVVRVPSGPASIETIDVPVVEPGPGELRVKIGAAAINPVDLGVAGGLFHQLALVDQPDYTGLGWDFAGTVEATGPGVELPGGTRVAGFIDGFDRDHGSHAEHLLVPAANVAVVPDGLDLVEAATVPLNATAAAQLVDLLGAPPNDARRLLVTGAAGAVGAYVAALAKDRSWQVTGMARAADEQFVRGLGVDFTTDLGQAWDAVADAGALQEDAFRAVREGGRFIGMQPAARLPEERGIAVEVVFARPDGALLARLLARVATGELPARVHAVAPLDEVACAYQAMAQGSIRGRIVLVP
;
A
#
# COMPACT_ATOMS: atom_id res chain seq x y z
N MET A 1 34.37 51.23 2.52
CA MET A 1 32.93 51.25 2.21
C MET A 1 32.71 50.53 0.89
N THR A 2 32.47 49.21 0.95
CA THR A 2 31.86 48.31 -0.04
C THR A 2 31.80 46.91 0.62
N PRO A 3 30.82 46.07 0.28
CA PRO A 3 29.80 45.69 1.26
C PRO A 3 30.00 44.29 1.81
N LYS A 4 29.41 44.09 2.99
CA LYS A 4 28.93 42.82 3.54
C LYS A 4 28.64 41.83 2.41
N LYS A 5 29.52 40.83 2.24
CA LYS A 5 29.13 39.55 1.64
C LYS A 5 28.01 39.01 2.52
N GLU A 6 26.81 39.04 1.97
CA GLU A 6 25.64 38.32 2.44
C GLU A 6 25.96 36.82 2.50
N GLN A 7 26.65 36.40 3.56
CA GLN A 7 26.47 35.05 4.09
C GLN A 7 25.18 35.10 4.92
N MET A 8 24.04 35.13 4.22
CA MET A 8 22.83 34.55 4.78
C MET A 8 23.09 33.06 4.83
N THR A 9 23.46 32.55 6.01
CA THR A 9 23.32 31.15 6.36
C THR A 9 21.85 30.80 6.15
N MET A 10 21.50 30.24 4.98
CA MET A 10 20.21 29.58 4.82
C MET A 10 20.18 28.47 5.86
N LYS A 11 19.35 28.65 6.90
CA LYS A 11 19.10 27.63 7.90
C LYS A 11 18.58 26.41 7.13
N GLN A 12 19.36 25.33 7.11
CA GLN A 12 18.99 24.11 6.40
C GLN A 12 17.64 23.63 6.94
N MET A 13 16.67 23.44 6.04
CA MET A 13 15.33 22.99 6.42
C MET A 13 15.44 21.55 6.96
N MET A 14 14.78 21.30 8.09
CA MET A 14 14.68 19.97 8.68
C MET A 14 13.31 19.37 8.35
N SER A 15 13.27 18.04 8.26
CA SER A 15 12.06 17.25 8.04
C SER A 15 11.98 16.19 9.13
N ARG A 16 10.85 16.14 9.81
CA ARG A 16 10.53 15.05 10.73
C ARG A 16 10.18 13.78 9.96
N ARG A 17 10.58 12.62 10.49
CA ARG A 17 10.21 11.28 9.99
C ARG A 17 10.19 10.24 11.11
N ALA A 18 9.31 9.26 10.99
CA ALA A 18 9.24 8.11 11.87
C ALA A 18 10.24 7.03 11.44
N VAL A 19 10.96 6.48 12.41
CA VAL A 19 12.00 5.46 12.21
C VAL A 19 12.00 4.42 13.33
N VAL A 20 12.71 3.31 13.13
CA VAL A 20 13.08 2.34 14.18
C VAL A 20 14.59 2.10 14.15
N ARG A 21 15.27 2.15 15.31
CA ARG A 21 16.68 1.75 15.44
C ARG A 21 16.82 0.27 15.75
N VAL A 22 16.06 -0.18 16.73
CA VAL A 22 15.97 -1.57 17.15
C VAL A 22 14.49 -1.96 17.12
N PRO A 23 14.04 -2.66 16.07
CA PRO A 23 12.63 -2.93 15.88
C PRO A 23 12.12 -3.91 16.93
N SER A 24 11.09 -3.51 17.67
CA SER A 24 10.40 -4.34 18.67
C SER A 24 8.89 -4.06 18.73
N GLY A 25 8.35 -3.45 17.67
CA GLY A 25 6.93 -3.10 17.53
C GLY A 25 6.67 -1.61 17.67
N PRO A 26 5.40 -1.21 17.89
CA PRO A 26 5.00 0.21 17.90
C PRO A 26 5.77 1.07 18.92
N ALA A 27 6.15 0.50 20.07
CA ALA A 27 6.86 1.23 21.12
C ALA A 27 8.32 1.58 20.79
N SER A 28 8.92 0.95 19.77
CA SER A 28 10.28 1.31 19.31
C SER A 28 10.29 2.39 18.23
N ILE A 29 9.13 2.91 17.84
CA ILE A 29 9.03 3.96 16.83
C ILE A 29 9.41 5.29 17.46
N GLU A 30 10.33 5.99 16.83
CA GLU A 30 10.79 7.31 17.21
C GLU A 30 10.69 8.27 16.01
N THR A 31 10.46 9.55 16.29
CA THR A 31 10.52 10.60 15.26
C THR A 31 11.85 11.31 15.36
N ILE A 32 12.53 11.45 14.23
CA ILE A 32 13.80 12.17 14.11
C ILE A 32 13.68 13.32 13.13
N ASP A 33 14.46 14.38 13.35
CA ASP A 33 14.67 15.45 12.38
C ASP A 33 15.86 15.14 11.50
N VAL A 34 15.68 15.18 10.18
CA VAL A 34 16.77 15.07 9.22
C VAL A 34 16.76 16.24 8.25
N PRO A 35 17.92 16.62 7.66
CA PRO A 35 17.94 17.68 6.67
C PRO A 35 17.10 17.32 5.44
N VAL A 36 16.37 18.31 4.91
CA VAL A 36 15.72 18.18 3.59
C VAL A 36 16.80 18.14 2.51
N VAL A 37 16.65 17.19 1.59
CA VAL A 37 17.57 16.94 0.48
C VAL A 37 16.92 17.36 -0.84
N GLU A 38 17.72 17.88 -1.77
CA GLU A 38 17.26 18.21 -3.13
C GLU A 38 17.06 16.93 -3.98
N PRO A 39 16.00 16.86 -4.78
CA PRO A 39 15.74 15.69 -5.62
C PRO A 39 16.82 15.48 -6.69
N GLY A 40 17.25 14.24 -6.87
CA GLY A 40 18.15 13.83 -7.94
C GLY A 40 17.45 13.70 -9.31
N PRO A 41 18.20 13.36 -10.38
CA PRO A 41 17.61 13.13 -11.70
C PRO A 41 16.49 12.08 -11.67
N GLY A 42 15.34 12.39 -12.28
CA GLY A 42 14.16 11.52 -12.29
C GLY A 42 13.37 11.46 -10.98
N GLU A 43 13.80 12.18 -9.94
CA GLU A 43 13.13 12.23 -8.64
C GLU A 43 12.34 13.52 -8.45
N LEU A 44 11.40 13.47 -7.51
CA LEU A 44 10.72 14.64 -6.98
C LEU A 44 10.69 14.57 -5.46
N ARG A 45 10.62 15.76 -4.84
CA ARG A 45 10.35 15.92 -3.42
C ARG A 45 8.87 16.21 -3.23
N VAL A 46 8.20 15.34 -2.48
CA VAL A 46 6.81 15.54 -2.05
C VAL A 46 6.83 16.12 -0.65
N LYS A 47 6.11 17.22 -0.45
CA LYS A 47 5.64 17.61 0.87
C LYS A 47 4.41 16.76 1.20
N ILE A 48 4.57 15.86 2.16
CA ILE A 48 3.55 14.86 2.52
C ILE A 48 2.37 15.58 3.16
N GLY A 49 1.16 15.27 2.70
CA GLY A 49 -0.09 15.72 3.32
C GLY A 49 -0.79 14.60 4.08
N ALA A 50 -0.58 13.35 3.67
CA ALA A 50 -1.17 12.17 4.28
C ALA A 50 -0.33 10.91 3.94
N ALA A 51 -0.24 9.97 4.88
CA ALA A 51 0.45 8.69 4.66
C ALA A 51 -0.25 7.55 5.40
N ALA A 52 -0.63 6.48 4.70
CA ALA A 52 -1.34 5.36 5.30
C ALA A 52 -0.39 4.38 6.01
N ILE A 53 -0.87 3.76 7.09
CA ILE A 53 -0.19 2.64 7.77
C ILE A 53 -0.72 1.32 7.19
N ASN A 54 0.18 0.51 6.66
CA ASN A 54 -0.09 -0.82 6.09
C ASN A 54 0.47 -1.95 6.99
N PRO A 55 0.02 -3.21 6.81
CA PRO A 55 0.55 -4.33 7.58
C PRO A 55 2.05 -4.55 7.34
N VAL A 56 2.55 -4.22 6.15
CA VAL A 56 3.99 -4.25 5.86
C VAL A 56 4.78 -3.31 6.76
N ASP A 57 4.22 -2.15 7.10
CA ASP A 57 4.85 -1.20 8.01
C ASP A 57 4.97 -1.77 9.43
N LEU A 58 3.94 -2.50 9.90
CA LEU A 58 4.01 -3.24 11.17
C LEU A 58 5.11 -4.30 11.14
N GLY A 59 5.29 -4.99 10.02
CA GLY A 59 6.35 -5.97 9.83
C GLY A 59 7.75 -5.35 9.94
N VAL A 60 7.95 -4.14 9.40
CA VAL A 60 9.21 -3.39 9.54
C VAL A 60 9.42 -2.96 11.00
N ALA A 61 8.43 -2.30 11.61
CA ALA A 61 8.55 -1.84 12.99
C ALA A 61 8.69 -2.99 14.01
N GLY A 62 8.08 -4.14 13.72
CA GLY A 62 8.15 -5.36 14.53
C GLY A 62 9.39 -6.22 14.28
N GLY A 63 10.20 -5.90 13.27
CA GLY A 63 11.50 -6.56 13.02
C GLY A 63 11.44 -7.84 12.19
N LEU A 64 10.28 -8.18 11.62
CA LEU A 64 10.12 -9.35 10.75
C LEU A 64 11.13 -9.33 9.60
N PHE A 65 11.26 -8.19 8.92
CA PHE A 65 12.13 -8.07 7.76
C PHE A 65 13.63 -8.00 8.13
N HIS A 66 13.97 -7.50 9.32
CA HIS A 66 15.33 -7.59 9.88
C HIS A 66 15.72 -9.03 10.19
N GLN A 67 14.81 -9.82 10.79
CA GLN A 67 15.02 -11.24 11.07
C GLN A 67 15.20 -12.07 9.78
N LEU A 68 14.53 -11.67 8.70
CA LEU A 68 14.67 -12.27 7.38
C LEU A 68 15.90 -11.78 6.60
N ALA A 69 16.76 -10.94 7.20
CA ALA A 69 17.91 -10.30 6.54
C ALA A 69 17.54 -9.53 5.26
N LEU A 70 16.34 -8.95 5.22
CA LEU A 70 15.85 -8.08 4.15
C LEU A 70 16.06 -6.59 4.47
N VAL A 71 16.58 -6.27 5.65
CA VAL A 71 16.94 -4.92 6.10
C VAL A 71 18.32 -4.99 6.73
N ASP A 72 19.24 -4.14 6.27
CA ASP A 72 20.62 -4.00 6.74
C ASP A 72 20.99 -2.50 6.88
N GLN A 73 20.13 -1.75 7.58
CA GLN A 73 20.36 -0.35 7.87
C GLN A 73 21.25 -0.18 9.12
N PRO A 74 22.34 0.61 9.05
CA PRO A 74 23.30 0.70 10.15
C PRO A 74 22.81 1.53 11.34
N ASP A 75 21.99 2.57 11.08
CA ASP A 75 21.59 3.54 12.10
C ASP A 75 20.11 3.43 12.50
N TYR A 76 19.23 3.37 11.50
CA TYR A 76 17.78 3.27 11.65
C TYR A 76 17.12 2.88 10.33
N THR A 77 15.91 2.31 10.42
CA THR A 77 15.05 2.01 9.27
C THR A 77 13.90 3.01 9.23
N GLY A 78 13.64 3.62 8.07
CA GLY A 78 12.53 4.54 7.85
C GLY A 78 11.18 3.83 7.70
N LEU A 79 10.11 4.47 8.14
CA LEU A 79 8.77 3.89 8.17
C LEU A 79 7.79 4.52 7.16
N GLY A 80 6.82 3.73 6.72
CA GLY A 80 5.76 4.16 5.81
C GLY A 80 6.05 3.86 4.35
N TRP A 81 5.05 3.32 3.66
CA TRP A 81 5.07 3.04 2.22
C TRP A 81 4.21 4.03 1.43
N ASP A 82 2.93 4.13 1.77
CA ASP A 82 1.94 4.93 1.04
C ASP A 82 2.03 6.41 1.40
N PHE A 83 1.81 7.27 0.42
CA PHE A 83 1.63 8.71 0.63
C PHE A 83 0.69 9.36 -0.37
N ALA A 84 0.18 10.52 0.04
CA ALA A 84 -0.30 11.57 -0.83
C ALA A 84 0.18 12.94 -0.32
N GLY A 85 0.45 13.86 -1.23
CA GLY A 85 1.01 15.16 -0.89
C GLY A 85 1.08 16.09 -2.09
N THR A 86 1.90 17.13 -1.99
CA THR A 86 2.13 18.10 -3.06
C THR A 86 3.58 18.08 -3.49
N VAL A 87 3.83 18.15 -4.80
CA VAL A 87 5.17 18.33 -5.37
C VAL A 87 5.75 19.65 -4.86
N GLU A 88 6.86 19.57 -4.12
CA GLU A 88 7.56 20.75 -3.61
C GLU A 88 8.74 21.12 -4.53
N ALA A 89 9.49 20.13 -5.00
CA ALA A 89 10.62 20.31 -5.90
C ALA A 89 10.76 19.10 -6.85
N THR A 90 11.38 19.33 -8.00
CA THR A 90 11.64 18.29 -9.02
C THR A 90 13.11 18.30 -9.41
N GLY A 91 13.69 17.12 -9.58
CA GLY A 91 15.03 16.99 -10.11
C GLY A 91 15.08 17.02 -11.63
N PRO A 92 16.28 16.95 -12.23
CA PRO A 92 16.44 16.95 -13.68
C PRO A 92 15.63 15.85 -14.38
N GLY A 93 14.98 16.19 -15.49
CA GLY A 93 14.20 15.22 -16.29
C GLY A 93 12.78 14.95 -15.80
N VAL A 94 12.32 15.64 -14.74
CA VAL A 94 10.94 15.56 -14.26
C VAL A 94 10.19 16.83 -14.64
N GLU A 95 9.17 16.68 -15.48
CA GLU A 95 8.29 17.78 -15.92
C GLU A 95 6.95 17.74 -15.19
N LEU A 96 6.99 17.91 -13.86
CA LEU A 96 5.79 17.96 -13.02
C LEU A 96 5.74 19.28 -12.23
N PRO A 97 4.72 20.13 -12.42
CA PRO A 97 4.70 21.44 -11.77
C PRO A 97 4.70 21.36 -10.24
N GLY A 98 5.42 22.27 -9.59
CA GLY A 98 5.29 22.49 -8.15
C GLY A 98 3.85 22.80 -7.75
N GLY A 99 3.43 22.30 -6.59
CA GLY A 99 2.06 22.38 -6.09
C GLY A 99 1.12 21.29 -6.62
N THR A 100 1.53 20.48 -7.60
CA THR A 100 0.72 19.35 -8.10
C THR A 100 0.47 18.35 -6.97
N ARG A 101 -0.80 17.96 -6.78
CA ARG A 101 -1.17 16.90 -5.83
C ARG A 101 -0.83 15.54 -6.41
N VAL A 102 -0.08 14.74 -5.67
CA VAL A 102 0.38 13.41 -6.10
C VAL A 102 0.18 12.38 -5.00
N ALA A 103 -0.01 11.12 -5.40
CA ALA A 103 -0.01 9.98 -4.52
C ALA A 103 0.88 8.87 -5.10
N GLY A 104 1.41 8.02 -4.23
CA GLY A 104 2.32 6.95 -4.61
C GLY A 104 2.68 6.09 -3.41
N PHE A 105 3.52 5.09 -3.67
CA PHE A 105 4.19 4.36 -2.61
C PHE A 105 5.64 4.07 -2.99
N ILE A 106 6.44 3.84 -1.96
CA ILE A 106 7.81 3.35 -2.09
C ILE A 106 7.85 1.88 -1.71
N ASP A 107 8.55 1.08 -2.50
CA ASP A 107 8.85 -0.32 -2.19
C ASP A 107 10.27 -0.47 -1.64
N GLY A 108 10.59 -1.70 -1.21
CA GLY A 108 11.86 -1.99 -0.56
C GLY A 108 11.80 -1.79 0.96
N PHE A 109 12.44 -2.73 1.67
CA PHE A 109 12.51 -2.72 3.13
C PHE A 109 13.77 -2.02 3.65
N ASP A 110 14.88 -2.21 2.93
CA ASP A 110 16.20 -1.72 3.35
C ASP A 110 16.41 -0.24 3.00
N ARG A 111 15.80 0.62 3.81
CA ARG A 111 15.83 2.08 3.62
C ARG A 111 15.80 2.85 4.94
N ASP A 112 16.49 3.99 4.96
CA ASP A 112 16.56 4.96 6.04
C ASP A 112 15.46 6.05 5.96
N HIS A 113 14.65 6.03 4.91
CA HIS A 113 13.59 7.01 4.68
C HIS A 113 12.25 6.30 4.51
N GLY A 114 11.16 7.03 4.69
CA GLY A 114 9.83 6.52 4.44
C GLY A 114 8.73 7.58 4.44
N SER A 115 7.51 7.19 4.07
CA SER A 115 6.41 8.14 3.87
C SER A 115 5.79 8.69 5.15
N HIS A 116 6.07 8.08 6.31
CA HIS A 116 5.66 8.62 7.61
C HIS A 116 6.62 9.75 8.00
N ALA A 117 6.57 10.83 7.24
CA ALA A 117 7.48 11.96 7.26
C ALA A 117 6.81 13.23 6.76
N GLU A 118 7.46 14.39 6.94
CA GLU A 118 7.01 15.66 6.37
C GLU A 118 7.39 15.80 4.88
N HIS A 119 8.55 15.26 4.48
CA HIS A 119 9.05 15.29 3.10
C HIS A 119 9.57 13.92 2.68
N LEU A 120 9.37 13.59 1.40
CA LEU A 120 9.83 12.34 0.82
C LEU A 120 10.40 12.58 -0.58
N LEU A 121 11.58 12.00 -0.86
CA LEU A 121 12.09 11.87 -2.23
C LEU A 121 11.57 10.58 -2.84
N VAL A 122 11.06 10.66 -4.07
CA VAL A 122 10.54 9.49 -4.81
C VAL A 122 10.83 9.62 -6.31
N PRO A 123 11.02 8.49 -7.02
CA PRO A 123 11.03 8.50 -8.48
C PRO A 123 9.71 9.02 -9.04
N ALA A 124 9.76 9.92 -10.03
CA ALA A 124 8.57 10.48 -10.66
C ALA A 124 7.70 9.40 -11.35
N ALA A 125 8.30 8.29 -11.78
CA ALA A 125 7.59 7.15 -12.37
C ALA A 125 6.71 6.39 -11.36
N ASN A 126 6.94 6.56 -10.06
CA ASN A 126 6.23 5.84 -8.99
C ASN A 126 4.98 6.60 -8.51
N VAL A 127 4.74 7.81 -8.99
CA VAL A 127 3.64 8.66 -8.55
C VAL A 127 2.58 8.84 -9.62
N ALA A 128 1.37 9.14 -9.17
CA ALA A 128 0.27 9.57 -10.01
C ALA A 128 -0.29 10.90 -9.49
N VAL A 129 -0.82 11.72 -10.41
CA VAL A 129 -1.58 12.92 -10.05
C VAL A 129 -2.87 12.50 -9.36
N VAL A 130 -3.17 13.12 -8.22
CA VAL A 130 -4.45 12.93 -7.51
C VAL A 130 -5.53 13.70 -8.27
N PRO A 131 -6.62 13.03 -8.71
CA PRO A 131 -7.72 13.69 -9.40
C PRO A 131 -8.36 14.81 -8.57
N ASP A 132 -8.90 15.82 -9.27
CA ASP A 132 -9.70 16.84 -8.60
C ASP A 132 -10.94 16.24 -7.95
N GLY A 133 -11.23 16.65 -6.71
CA GLY A 133 -12.32 16.10 -5.90
C GLY A 133 -11.93 14.96 -4.97
N LEU A 134 -10.76 14.32 -5.15
CA LEU A 134 -10.24 13.34 -4.19
C LEU A 134 -9.33 14.06 -3.16
N ASP A 135 -9.62 13.88 -1.88
CA ASP A 135 -8.79 14.45 -0.81
C ASP A 135 -7.51 13.63 -0.59
N LEU A 136 -6.47 14.25 -0.03
CA LEU A 136 -5.17 13.59 0.15
C LEU A 136 -5.21 12.46 1.19
N VAL A 137 -6.08 12.55 2.20
CA VAL A 137 -6.22 11.51 3.23
C VAL A 137 -6.80 10.24 2.61
N GLU A 138 -7.86 10.36 1.79
CA GLU A 138 -8.41 9.24 1.02
C GLU A 138 -7.41 8.72 -0.02
N ALA A 139 -6.80 9.63 -0.80
CA ALA A 139 -5.83 9.28 -1.84
C ALA A 139 -4.63 8.51 -1.28
N ALA A 140 -4.18 8.80 -0.06
CA ALA A 140 -3.08 8.09 0.59
C ALA A 140 -3.43 6.62 0.95
N THR A 141 -4.70 6.21 0.94
CA THR A 141 -5.09 4.82 1.24
C THR A 141 -5.04 3.88 0.02
N VAL A 142 -4.92 4.46 -1.17
CA VAL A 142 -5.01 3.77 -2.47
C VAL A 142 -3.71 3.11 -2.93
N PRO A 143 -2.50 3.73 -2.86
CA PRO A 143 -1.39 3.39 -3.73
C PRO A 143 -0.93 1.93 -3.67
N LEU A 144 -0.46 1.46 -2.52
CA LEU A 144 -0.01 0.09 -2.36
C LEU A 144 -1.17 -0.90 -2.53
N ASN A 145 -2.31 -0.64 -1.87
CA ASN A 145 -3.40 -1.61 -1.78
C ASN A 145 -4.08 -1.85 -3.15
N ALA A 146 -4.38 -0.79 -3.90
CA ALA A 146 -5.03 -0.90 -5.20
C ALA A 146 -4.05 -1.41 -6.28
N THR A 147 -2.78 -0.99 -6.23
CA THR A 147 -1.75 -1.48 -7.15
C THR A 147 -1.48 -2.97 -6.94
N ALA A 148 -1.38 -3.42 -5.69
CA ALA A 148 -1.24 -4.84 -5.35
C ALA A 148 -2.44 -5.66 -5.86
N ALA A 149 -3.66 -5.14 -5.71
CA ALA A 149 -4.86 -5.78 -6.20
C ALA A 149 -4.88 -5.90 -7.73
N ALA A 150 -4.52 -4.83 -8.45
CA ALA A 150 -4.46 -4.84 -9.91
C ALA A 150 -3.40 -5.83 -10.43
N GLN A 151 -2.21 -5.82 -9.84
CA GLN A 151 -1.14 -6.77 -10.19
C GLN A 151 -1.52 -8.22 -9.86
N LEU A 152 -2.24 -8.45 -8.76
CA LEU A 152 -2.80 -9.76 -8.44
C LEU A 152 -3.80 -10.22 -9.52
N VAL A 153 -4.69 -9.32 -9.96
CA VAL A 153 -5.69 -9.63 -11.01
C VAL A 153 -5.02 -9.82 -12.37
N ASP A 154 -3.86 -9.18 -12.61
CA ASP A 154 -3.04 -9.43 -13.79
C ASP A 154 -2.46 -10.84 -13.78
N LEU A 155 -1.89 -11.29 -12.66
CA LEU A 155 -1.44 -12.68 -12.50
C LEU A 155 -2.62 -13.63 -12.72
N LEU A 156 -3.76 -13.38 -12.07
CA LEU A 156 -4.97 -14.19 -12.23
C LEU A 156 -5.46 -14.29 -13.68
N GLY A 157 -5.20 -13.29 -14.52
CA GLY A 157 -5.56 -13.29 -15.94
C GLY A 157 -7.08 -13.41 -16.17
N ALA A 158 -7.45 -13.76 -17.42
CA ALA A 158 -8.83 -14.10 -17.75
C ALA A 158 -9.13 -15.56 -17.38
N PRO A 159 -10.33 -15.87 -16.89
CA PRO A 159 -10.70 -17.24 -16.60
C PRO A 159 -10.88 -18.05 -17.90
N PRO A 160 -10.63 -19.37 -17.87
CA PRO A 160 -11.11 -20.28 -18.91
C PRO A 160 -12.64 -20.20 -19.07
N ASN A 161 -13.15 -20.61 -20.23
CA ASN A 161 -14.59 -20.48 -20.53
C ASN A 161 -15.50 -21.27 -19.59
N ASP A 162 -15.01 -22.40 -19.09
CA ASP A 162 -15.71 -23.37 -18.22
C ASP A 162 -15.31 -23.26 -16.73
N ALA A 163 -14.39 -22.37 -16.37
CA ALA A 163 -13.83 -22.26 -15.02
C ALA A 163 -13.70 -20.78 -14.59
N ARG A 164 -14.78 -20.22 -14.03
CA ARG A 164 -14.88 -18.78 -13.74
C ARG A 164 -15.14 -18.44 -12.28
N ARG A 165 -15.20 -19.41 -11.36
CA ARG A 165 -15.51 -19.17 -9.96
C ARG A 165 -14.25 -18.73 -9.20
N LEU A 166 -14.20 -17.44 -8.84
CA LEU A 166 -13.14 -16.85 -8.05
C LEU A 166 -13.61 -16.62 -6.61
N LEU A 167 -12.86 -17.14 -5.65
CA LEU A 167 -12.96 -16.69 -4.25
C LEU A 167 -11.94 -15.58 -3.99
N VAL A 168 -12.38 -14.48 -3.39
CA VAL A 168 -11.48 -13.43 -2.86
C VAL A 168 -11.56 -13.46 -1.34
N THR A 169 -10.49 -13.88 -0.68
CA THR A 169 -10.44 -13.86 0.79
C THR A 169 -10.19 -12.45 1.29
N GLY A 170 -10.69 -12.12 2.49
CA GLY A 170 -10.51 -10.78 3.06
C GLY A 170 -11.14 -9.68 2.19
N ALA A 171 -12.28 -9.96 1.53
CA ALA A 171 -12.93 -9.06 0.57
C ALA A 171 -13.37 -7.71 1.19
N ALA A 172 -13.50 -7.63 2.51
CA ALA A 172 -13.77 -6.40 3.24
C ALA A 172 -12.50 -5.61 3.65
N GLY A 173 -11.32 -6.17 3.37
CA GLY A 173 -10.01 -5.60 3.67
C GLY A 173 -9.54 -4.65 2.57
N ALA A 174 -8.42 -3.97 2.83
CA ALA A 174 -7.92 -2.90 1.96
C ALA A 174 -7.49 -3.39 0.58
N VAL A 175 -6.96 -4.61 0.44
CA VAL A 175 -6.60 -5.18 -0.87
C VAL A 175 -7.77 -5.97 -1.47
N GLY A 176 -8.39 -6.84 -0.67
CA GLY A 176 -9.46 -7.73 -1.13
C GLY A 176 -10.66 -6.99 -1.74
N ALA A 177 -10.99 -5.79 -1.24
CA ALA A 177 -12.06 -4.98 -1.82
C ALA A 177 -11.73 -4.56 -3.28
N TYR A 178 -10.50 -4.12 -3.54
CA TYR A 178 -10.07 -3.80 -4.90
C TYR A 178 -9.99 -5.06 -5.77
N VAL A 179 -9.45 -6.18 -5.27
CA VAL A 179 -9.39 -7.44 -6.02
C VAL A 179 -10.79 -7.87 -6.45
N ALA A 180 -11.76 -7.83 -5.54
CA ALA A 180 -13.13 -8.23 -5.80
C ALA A 180 -13.78 -7.38 -6.90
N ALA A 181 -13.57 -6.05 -6.86
CA ALA A 181 -14.08 -5.15 -7.90
C ALA A 181 -13.36 -5.34 -9.24
N LEU A 182 -12.02 -5.36 -9.25
CA LEU A 182 -11.19 -5.44 -10.46
C LEU A 182 -11.30 -6.79 -11.18
N ALA A 183 -11.46 -7.90 -10.45
CA ALA A 183 -11.55 -9.22 -11.06
C ALA A 183 -12.82 -9.39 -11.93
N LYS A 184 -13.89 -8.64 -11.66
CA LYS A 184 -15.10 -8.62 -12.50
C LYS A 184 -14.82 -8.09 -13.90
N ASP A 185 -13.92 -7.11 -14.02
CA ASP A 185 -13.51 -6.55 -15.32
C ASP A 185 -12.82 -7.60 -16.20
N ARG A 186 -12.33 -8.69 -15.59
CA ARG A 186 -11.73 -9.86 -16.23
C ARG A 186 -12.71 -11.01 -16.45
N SER A 187 -14.01 -10.80 -16.27
CA SER A 187 -15.08 -11.79 -16.44
C SER A 187 -15.09 -12.94 -15.42
N TRP A 188 -14.42 -12.79 -14.27
CA TRP A 188 -14.56 -13.72 -13.16
C TRP A 188 -15.95 -13.61 -12.49
N GLN A 189 -16.50 -14.75 -12.09
CA GLN A 189 -17.63 -14.82 -11.16
C GLN A 189 -17.07 -14.78 -9.74
N VAL A 190 -17.10 -13.58 -9.16
CA VAL A 190 -16.41 -13.29 -7.90
C VAL A 190 -17.35 -13.54 -6.72
N THR A 191 -16.88 -14.34 -5.77
CA THR A 191 -17.43 -14.43 -4.41
C THR A 191 -16.41 -13.85 -3.43
N GLY A 192 -16.79 -12.78 -2.74
CA GLY A 192 -16.00 -12.17 -1.69
C GLY A 192 -16.26 -12.85 -0.35
N MET A 193 -15.20 -13.34 0.29
CA MET A 193 -15.27 -13.89 1.63
C MET A 193 -14.86 -12.85 2.67
N ALA A 194 -15.74 -12.60 3.63
CA ALA A 194 -15.48 -11.71 4.76
C ALA A 194 -16.33 -12.11 5.99
N ARG A 195 -16.26 -11.33 7.06
CA ARG A 195 -17.09 -11.56 8.25
C ARG A 195 -18.55 -11.22 7.92
N ALA A 196 -19.50 -11.83 8.63
CA ALA A 196 -20.94 -11.57 8.48
C ALA A 196 -21.29 -10.06 8.55
N ALA A 197 -20.62 -9.33 9.45
CA ALA A 197 -20.80 -7.89 9.60
C ALA A 197 -20.39 -7.05 8.37
N ASP A 198 -19.66 -7.64 7.42
CA ASP A 198 -19.18 -6.97 6.20
C ASP A 198 -20.03 -7.28 4.96
N GLU A 199 -21.09 -8.07 5.08
CA GLU A 199 -21.90 -8.52 3.95
C GLU A 199 -22.38 -7.37 3.07
N GLN A 200 -22.95 -6.33 3.68
CA GLN A 200 -23.47 -5.18 2.95
C GLN A 200 -22.35 -4.47 2.15
N PHE A 201 -21.16 -4.34 2.74
CA PHE A 201 -20.02 -3.72 2.08
C PHE A 201 -19.55 -4.56 0.89
N VAL A 202 -19.36 -5.88 1.09
CA VAL A 202 -18.87 -6.79 0.04
C VAL A 202 -19.87 -6.85 -1.13
N ARG A 203 -21.17 -7.00 -0.84
CA ARG A 203 -22.22 -6.96 -1.87
C ARG A 203 -22.28 -5.61 -2.58
N GLY A 204 -21.96 -4.51 -1.89
CA GLY A 204 -21.85 -3.17 -2.47
C GLY A 204 -20.77 -3.05 -3.55
N LEU A 205 -19.75 -3.92 -3.55
CA LEU A 205 -18.76 -4.04 -4.65
C LEU A 205 -19.35 -4.74 -5.89
N GLY A 206 -20.59 -5.23 -5.80
CA GLY A 206 -21.29 -5.95 -6.85
C GLY A 206 -20.76 -7.37 -7.07
N VAL A 207 -20.33 -8.04 -6.00
CA VAL A 207 -19.88 -9.44 -5.98
C VAL A 207 -20.77 -10.28 -5.05
N ASP A 208 -20.71 -11.60 -5.20
CA ASP A 208 -21.35 -12.51 -4.25
C ASP A 208 -20.63 -12.47 -2.89
N PHE A 209 -21.31 -12.89 -1.82
CA PHE A 209 -20.79 -12.88 -0.46
C PHE A 209 -20.85 -14.26 0.18
N THR A 210 -19.82 -14.60 0.95
CA THR A 210 -19.78 -15.80 1.80
C THR A 210 -19.03 -15.50 3.10
N THR A 211 -19.39 -16.18 4.19
CA THR A 211 -18.56 -16.28 5.40
C THR A 211 -17.67 -17.51 5.41
N ASP A 212 -17.99 -18.48 4.54
CA ASP A 212 -17.35 -19.78 4.51
C ASP A 212 -16.38 -19.86 3.33
N LEU A 213 -15.23 -20.47 3.59
CA LEU A 213 -14.20 -20.68 2.58
C LEU A 213 -14.67 -21.61 1.45
N GLY A 214 -15.51 -22.59 1.76
CA GLY A 214 -16.00 -23.56 0.79
C GLY A 214 -14.88 -24.42 0.18
N GLN A 215 -15.14 -25.00 -0.98
CA GLN A 215 -14.20 -25.86 -1.69
C GLN A 215 -14.42 -25.84 -3.20
N ALA A 216 -13.45 -26.40 -3.94
CA ALA A 216 -13.47 -26.55 -5.38
C ALA A 216 -13.68 -25.22 -6.15
N TRP A 217 -12.94 -24.18 -5.75
CA TRP A 217 -12.85 -22.92 -6.48
C TRP A 217 -11.90 -23.05 -7.67
N ASP A 218 -12.26 -22.44 -8.81
CA ASP A 218 -11.40 -22.42 -10.00
C ASP A 218 -10.14 -21.60 -9.74
N ALA A 219 -10.30 -20.50 -9.00
CA ALA A 219 -9.19 -19.72 -8.49
C ALA A 219 -9.50 -19.15 -7.09
N VAL A 220 -8.45 -18.93 -6.31
CA VAL A 220 -8.50 -18.22 -5.03
C VAL A 220 -7.47 -17.09 -5.04
N ALA A 221 -7.94 -15.87 -4.79
CA ALA A 221 -7.11 -14.70 -4.51
C ALA A 221 -7.08 -14.46 -3.00
N ASP A 222 -5.95 -14.76 -2.37
CA ASP A 222 -5.81 -14.75 -0.92
C ASP A 222 -5.31 -13.41 -0.38
N ALA A 223 -6.18 -12.39 -0.38
CA ALA A 223 -5.88 -11.08 0.21
C ALA A 223 -6.06 -11.04 1.74
N GLY A 224 -6.68 -12.08 2.32
CA GLY A 224 -6.86 -12.29 3.75
C GLY A 224 -5.72 -13.04 4.43
N ALA A 225 -4.69 -13.47 3.68
CA ALA A 225 -3.54 -14.23 4.17
C ALA A 225 -3.92 -15.52 4.94
N LEU A 226 -4.89 -16.27 4.43
CA LEU A 226 -5.26 -17.58 4.97
C LEU A 226 -4.34 -18.73 4.52
N GLN A 227 -3.53 -18.49 3.48
CA GLN A 227 -2.45 -19.37 3.03
C GLN A 227 -2.94 -20.81 2.76
N GLU A 228 -2.47 -21.79 3.55
CA GLU A 228 -2.78 -23.21 3.36
C GLU A 228 -4.27 -23.52 3.33
N ASP A 229 -5.07 -22.84 4.16
CA ASP A 229 -6.51 -23.10 4.20
C ASP A 229 -7.16 -22.65 2.88
N ALA A 230 -6.87 -21.44 2.44
CA ALA A 230 -7.34 -20.92 1.15
C ALA A 230 -6.84 -21.75 -0.04
N PHE A 231 -5.62 -22.27 0.04
CA PHE A 231 -5.05 -23.17 -0.97
C PHE A 231 -5.81 -24.51 -1.06
N ARG A 232 -6.19 -25.10 0.08
CA ARG A 232 -6.99 -26.34 0.12
C ARG A 232 -8.35 -26.17 -0.57
N ALA A 233 -8.92 -24.97 -0.54
CA ALA A 233 -10.21 -24.68 -1.17
C ALA A 233 -10.16 -24.63 -2.71
N VAL A 234 -8.97 -24.55 -3.31
CA VAL A 234 -8.78 -24.56 -4.77
C VAL A 234 -9.05 -25.98 -5.31
N ARG A 235 -9.69 -26.09 -6.48
CA ARG A 235 -9.85 -27.38 -7.18
C ARG A 235 -8.52 -27.87 -7.76
N GLU A 236 -8.46 -29.16 -8.11
CA GLU A 236 -7.33 -29.68 -8.91
C GLU A 236 -7.19 -28.93 -10.23
N GLY A 237 -5.97 -28.60 -10.62
CA GLY A 237 -5.68 -27.80 -11.82
C GLY A 237 -6.16 -26.34 -11.75
N GLY A 238 -6.54 -25.86 -10.57
CA GLY A 238 -6.96 -24.47 -10.33
C GLY A 238 -5.79 -23.52 -10.11
N ARG A 239 -6.09 -22.32 -9.60
CA ARG A 239 -5.09 -21.27 -9.34
C ARG A 239 -5.18 -20.71 -7.93
N PHE A 240 -4.03 -20.46 -7.32
CA PHE A 240 -3.91 -19.76 -6.06
C PHE A 240 -2.98 -18.56 -6.24
N ILE A 241 -3.44 -17.38 -5.85
CA ILE A 241 -2.59 -16.18 -5.81
C ILE A 241 -2.60 -15.60 -4.40
N GLY A 242 -1.46 -15.67 -3.72
CA GLY A 242 -1.25 -15.09 -2.39
C GLY A 242 -0.54 -13.73 -2.44
N MET A 243 -0.30 -13.14 -1.28
CA MET A 243 0.41 -11.87 -1.12
C MET A 243 1.65 -12.02 -0.25
N GLN A 244 2.77 -11.40 -0.64
CA GLN A 244 3.98 -11.39 0.19
C GLN A 244 3.79 -10.53 1.46
N PRO A 245 4.33 -10.92 2.63
CA PRO A 245 5.02 -12.18 2.92
C PRO A 245 4.05 -13.37 2.99
N ALA A 246 4.27 -14.37 2.13
CA ALA A 246 3.56 -15.64 2.12
C ALA A 246 4.56 -16.78 2.26
N ALA A 247 4.13 -17.87 2.88
CA ALA A 247 4.85 -19.13 2.77
C ALA A 247 4.81 -19.59 1.31
N ARG A 248 5.92 -20.17 0.82
CA ARG A 248 5.89 -20.80 -0.51
C ARG A 248 5.08 -22.09 -0.40
N LEU A 249 3.83 -22.04 -0.84
CA LEU A 249 2.95 -23.20 -0.86
C LEU A 249 3.41 -24.20 -1.93
N PRO A 250 3.22 -25.52 -1.70
CA PRO A 250 3.62 -26.54 -2.66
C PRO A 250 2.74 -26.48 -3.92
N GLU A 251 3.36 -26.66 -5.09
CA GLU A 251 2.65 -26.84 -6.36
C GLU A 251 2.13 -28.29 -6.48
N GLU A 252 1.18 -28.64 -5.62
CA GLU A 252 0.51 -29.94 -5.61
C GLU A 252 -0.87 -29.88 -6.28
N ARG A 253 -1.45 -31.04 -6.61
CA ARG A 253 -2.76 -31.17 -7.29
C ARG A 253 -2.86 -30.43 -8.64
N GLY A 254 -1.72 -30.12 -9.26
CA GLY A 254 -1.65 -29.33 -10.49
C GLY A 254 -2.07 -27.86 -10.32
N ILE A 255 -2.11 -27.34 -9.09
CA ILE A 255 -2.50 -25.96 -8.82
C ILE A 255 -1.35 -25.02 -9.14
N ALA A 256 -1.62 -24.01 -9.96
CA ALA A 256 -0.68 -22.92 -10.18
C ALA A 256 -0.67 -21.99 -8.97
N VAL A 257 0.51 -21.80 -8.35
CA VAL A 257 0.71 -20.95 -7.18
C VAL A 257 1.54 -19.74 -7.56
N GLU A 258 0.98 -18.55 -7.39
CA GLU A 258 1.66 -17.28 -7.62
C GLU A 258 1.58 -16.41 -6.36
N VAL A 259 2.55 -15.51 -6.19
CA VAL A 259 2.58 -14.58 -5.05
C VAL A 259 2.83 -13.19 -5.62
N VAL A 260 1.96 -12.24 -5.26
CA VAL A 260 2.14 -10.84 -5.63
C VAL A 260 3.07 -10.14 -4.65
N PHE A 261 4.09 -9.47 -5.19
CA PHE A 261 4.84 -8.43 -4.50
C PHE A 261 4.63 -7.14 -5.28
N ALA A 262 3.93 -6.18 -4.67
CA ALA A 262 3.52 -4.97 -5.35
C ALA A 262 4.73 -4.12 -5.75
N ARG A 263 4.78 -3.74 -7.02
CA ARG A 263 5.76 -2.77 -7.54
C ARG A 263 5.10 -1.44 -7.85
N PRO A 264 5.72 -0.29 -7.51
CA PRO A 264 5.20 1.01 -7.90
C PRO A 264 5.03 1.12 -9.42
N ASP A 265 3.89 1.64 -9.83
CA ASP A 265 3.56 1.93 -11.24
C ASP A 265 2.63 3.14 -11.26
N GLY A 266 3.20 4.32 -11.53
CA GLY A 266 2.44 5.57 -11.55
C GLY A 266 1.35 5.61 -12.62
N ALA A 267 1.54 4.93 -13.76
CA ALA A 267 0.55 4.90 -14.83
C ALA A 267 -0.65 4.01 -14.47
N LEU A 268 -0.41 2.86 -13.82
CA LEU A 268 -1.46 2.02 -13.25
C LEU A 268 -2.18 2.76 -12.12
N LEU A 269 -1.43 3.38 -11.21
CA LEU A 269 -2.01 4.11 -10.09
C LEU A 269 -2.90 5.27 -10.55
N ALA A 270 -2.52 6.00 -11.60
CA ALA A 270 -3.35 7.06 -12.17
C ALA A 270 -4.74 6.55 -12.61
N ARG A 271 -4.80 5.37 -13.24
CA ARG A 271 -6.08 4.75 -13.63
C ARG A 271 -6.90 4.34 -12.42
N LEU A 272 -6.25 3.82 -11.38
CA LEU A 272 -6.92 3.40 -10.15
C LEU A 272 -7.48 4.59 -9.36
N LEU A 273 -6.71 5.67 -9.22
CA LEU A 273 -7.17 6.90 -8.58
C LEU A 273 -8.36 7.53 -9.31
N ALA A 274 -8.39 7.49 -10.65
CA ALA A 274 -9.54 7.97 -11.42
C ALA A 274 -10.83 7.16 -11.14
N ARG A 275 -10.70 5.84 -10.96
CA ARG A 275 -11.83 4.97 -10.59
C ARG A 275 -12.27 5.19 -9.13
N VAL A 276 -11.34 5.51 -8.23
CA VAL A 276 -11.67 5.94 -6.87
C VAL A 276 -12.43 7.28 -6.88
N ALA A 277 -11.98 8.26 -7.65
CA ALA A 277 -12.60 9.58 -7.74
C ALA A 277 -14.04 9.55 -8.30
N THR A 278 -14.39 8.51 -9.06
CA THR A 278 -15.75 8.29 -9.56
C THR A 278 -16.62 7.42 -8.66
N GLY A 279 -16.07 6.93 -7.54
CA GLY A 279 -16.75 6.05 -6.59
C GLY A 279 -16.85 4.59 -7.05
N GLU A 280 -16.21 4.21 -8.15
CA GLU A 280 -16.21 2.83 -8.66
C GLU A 280 -15.35 1.91 -7.79
N LEU A 281 -14.23 2.43 -7.28
CA LEU A 281 -13.36 1.72 -6.34
C LEU A 281 -13.38 2.40 -4.96
N PRO A 282 -13.41 1.64 -3.85
CA PRO A 282 -13.52 2.23 -2.53
C PRO A 282 -12.16 2.73 -2.00
N ALA A 283 -12.08 4.00 -1.58
CA ALA A 283 -11.05 4.48 -0.65
C ALA A 283 -11.63 4.52 0.77
N ARG A 284 -10.94 3.93 1.74
CA ARG A 284 -11.47 3.78 3.11
C ARG A 284 -10.47 4.23 4.15
N VAL A 285 -10.82 5.32 4.82
CA VAL A 285 -10.10 5.85 5.97
C VAL A 285 -10.76 5.28 7.23
N HIS A 286 -9.96 4.65 8.08
CA HIS A 286 -10.40 4.17 9.39
C HIS A 286 -10.37 5.30 10.43
N ALA A 287 -9.23 5.99 10.48
CA ALA A 287 -8.94 7.07 11.39
C ALA A 287 -7.83 7.94 10.80
N VAL A 288 -7.76 9.18 11.27
CA VAL A 288 -6.66 10.11 10.97
C VAL A 288 -5.96 10.43 12.28
N ALA A 289 -4.63 10.41 12.27
CA ALA A 289 -3.80 10.74 13.43
C ALA A 289 -2.64 11.66 13.02
N PRO A 290 -2.19 12.57 13.89
CA PRO A 290 -0.99 13.36 13.59
C PRO A 290 0.26 12.47 13.56
N LEU A 291 1.28 12.87 12.81
CA LEU A 291 2.58 12.18 12.79
C LEU A 291 3.22 12.06 14.19
N ASP A 292 2.94 13.02 15.07
CA ASP A 292 3.37 13.00 16.47
C ASP A 292 2.81 11.81 17.28
N GLU A 293 1.70 11.21 16.82
CA GLU A 293 1.07 10.05 17.43
C GLU A 293 1.36 8.74 16.67
N VAL A 294 2.41 8.71 15.83
CA VAL A 294 2.74 7.56 14.97
C VAL A 294 2.81 6.23 15.73
N ALA A 295 3.43 6.19 16.91
CA ALA A 295 3.51 4.97 17.72
C ALA A 295 2.12 4.48 18.18
N CYS A 296 1.24 5.38 18.60
CA CYS A 296 -0.13 5.06 18.99
C CYS A 296 -0.96 4.58 17.79
N ALA A 297 -0.78 5.22 16.63
CA ALA A 297 -1.43 4.82 15.38
C ALA A 297 -1.01 3.42 14.93
N TYR A 298 0.29 3.09 15.04
CA TYR A 298 0.79 1.73 14.79
C TYR A 298 0.24 0.72 15.78
N GLN A 299 0.14 1.07 17.06
CA GLN A 299 -0.45 0.21 18.08
C GLN A 299 -1.93 -0.08 17.80
N ALA A 300 -2.70 0.93 17.40
CA ALA A 300 -4.10 0.77 16.99
C ALA A 300 -4.22 -0.12 15.74
N MET A 301 -3.36 0.09 14.74
CA MET A 301 -3.29 -0.74 13.54
C MET A 301 -2.99 -2.22 13.87
N ALA A 302 -2.07 -2.47 14.82
CA ALA A 302 -1.66 -3.81 15.23
C ALA A 302 -2.74 -4.60 16.00
N GLN A 303 -3.69 -3.92 16.65
CA GLN A 303 -4.85 -4.59 17.30
C GLN A 303 -5.78 -5.26 16.27
N GLY A 304 -5.69 -4.88 15.00
CA GLY A 304 -6.47 -5.47 13.92
C GLY A 304 -7.95 -5.10 13.96
N SER A 305 -8.76 -5.85 13.22
CA SER A 305 -10.21 -5.63 13.08
C SER A 305 -10.65 -4.27 12.55
N ILE A 306 -9.73 -3.41 12.12
CA ILE A 306 -10.06 -2.13 11.51
C ILE A 306 -10.61 -2.29 10.10
N ARG A 307 -11.29 -1.25 9.63
CA ARG A 307 -11.87 -1.15 8.29
C ARG A 307 -11.30 0.08 7.61
N GLY A 308 -10.59 -0.13 6.50
CA GLY A 308 -9.79 0.93 5.89
C GLY A 308 -8.39 1.05 6.49
N ARG A 309 -7.78 2.23 6.34
CA ARG A 309 -6.42 2.53 6.81
C ARG A 309 -6.41 3.64 7.85
N ILE A 310 -5.51 3.53 8.81
CA ILE A 310 -5.14 4.68 9.65
C ILE A 310 -4.19 5.54 8.83
N VAL A 311 -4.49 6.83 8.74
CA VAL A 311 -3.73 7.79 7.93
C VAL A 311 -3.05 8.80 8.85
N LEU A 312 -1.74 8.92 8.71
CA LEU A 312 -0.93 9.91 9.39
C LEU A 312 -0.92 11.22 8.61
N VAL A 313 -1.07 12.34 9.32
CA VAL A 313 -0.95 13.70 8.76
C VAL A 313 0.20 14.44 9.46
N PRO A 314 1.18 15.02 8.72
CA PRO A 314 2.31 15.74 9.33
C PRO A 314 1.94 17.07 9.99
#